data_AF-A0A7C9E7N2-F1
#
_entry.id   AF-A0A7C9E7N2-F1
#
_cell.length_a   1.000
_cell.length_b   1.000
_cell.length_c   1.000
_cell.angle_alpha   90.00
_cell.angle_beta   90.00
_cell.angle_gamma   90.00
#
_symmetry.space_group_name_H-M   'P 1'
#
loop_
_entity.id
_entity.type
_entity.pdbx_description
1 polymer ?
#
loop_
_entity_poly.entity_id
_entity_poly.type
_entity_poly.pdbx_seq_one_letter_code
_entity_poly.pdbx_strand_id
1 'polypeptide(L)'
;CSSDLENLFAAFICVFGLVLFSLLIGNMQEYLQSTTVRIEEMRVRRQDAEQWMSHRLLPEDLRERIRRYEQYKWQETRGVDEETVIRDLPKDLRRDIKRHLCLALLMRVPMFEKMDEKLIDAMCDRLKPVLYTDNSYIVREGDPVNEMLFIMRGNLLTMTTNGGRTGFFNSVFLEAGDFCGEELLTWALDPHSSS
;
A
#
# COMPACT_ATOMS: atom_id res chain seq x y z
N CYS A 1 -54.56 -15.07 -44.06
CA CYS A 1 -54.82 -15.54 -42.68
C CYS A 1 -53.59 -16.23 -42.09
N SER A 2 -53.10 -17.34 -42.65
CA SER A 2 -51.86 -18.01 -42.19
C SER A 2 -50.60 -17.14 -42.38
N SER A 3 -50.44 -16.49 -43.54
CA SER A 3 -49.29 -15.63 -43.85
C SER A 3 -49.23 -14.34 -43.02
N ASP A 4 -50.38 -13.80 -42.63
CA ASP A 4 -50.46 -12.59 -41.80
C ASP A 4 -50.00 -12.87 -40.36
N LEU A 5 -50.35 -14.07 -39.85
CA LEU A 5 -49.95 -14.54 -38.52
C LEU A 5 -48.46 -14.89 -38.48
N GLU A 6 -47.92 -15.51 -39.54
CA GLU A 6 -46.49 -15.75 -39.69
C GLU A 6 -45.68 -14.45 -39.72
N ASN A 7 -46.14 -13.45 -40.47
CA ASN A 7 -45.49 -12.14 -40.53
C ASN A 7 -45.52 -11.40 -39.19
N LEU A 8 -46.64 -11.47 -38.44
CA LEU A 8 -46.74 -10.87 -37.12
C LEU A 8 -45.83 -11.55 -36.09
N PHE A 9 -45.75 -12.89 -36.13
CA PHE A 9 -44.86 -13.67 -35.26
C PHE A 9 -43.38 -13.38 -35.56
N ALA A 10 -43.01 -13.32 -36.84
CA ALA A 10 -41.67 -12.94 -37.25
C ALA A 10 -41.31 -11.52 -36.80
N ALA A 11 -42.23 -10.56 -36.94
CA ALA A 11 -42.04 -9.19 -36.46
C ALA A 11 -41.82 -9.15 -34.94
N PHE A 12 -42.60 -9.92 -34.16
CA PHE A 12 -42.44 -10.02 -32.72
C PHE A 12 -41.08 -10.59 -32.31
N ILE A 13 -40.62 -11.67 -32.96
CA ILE A 13 -39.30 -12.26 -32.70
C ILE A 13 -38.18 -11.26 -33.03
N CYS A 14 -38.28 -10.52 -34.14
CA CYS A 14 -37.30 -9.51 -34.50
C CYS A 14 -37.23 -8.40 -33.46
N VAL A 15 -38.38 -7.86 -33.02
CA VAL A 15 -38.41 -6.83 -31.97
C VAL A 15 -37.84 -7.36 -30.66
N PHE A 16 -38.25 -8.56 -30.25
CA PHE A 16 -37.74 -9.19 -29.02
C PHE A 16 -36.23 -9.43 -29.10
N GLY A 17 -35.73 -9.91 -30.23
CA GLY A 17 -34.31 -10.09 -30.49
C GLY A 17 -33.53 -8.77 -30.42
N LEU A 18 -34.04 -7.70 -31.02
CA LEU A 18 -33.42 -6.37 -30.96
C LEU A 18 -33.35 -5.83 -29.51
N VAL A 19 -34.40 -6.05 -28.71
CA VAL A 19 -34.41 -5.68 -27.29
C VAL A 19 -33.36 -6.49 -26.52
N LEU A 20 -33.27 -7.80 -26.74
CA LEU A 20 -32.25 -8.63 -26.08
C LEU A 20 -30.82 -8.23 -26.47
N PHE A 21 -30.57 -7.95 -27.75
CA PHE A 21 -29.25 -7.51 -28.22
C PHE A 21 -28.86 -6.15 -27.64
N SER A 22 -29.79 -5.19 -27.58
CA SER A 22 -29.52 -3.87 -26.99
C SER A 22 -29.25 -3.96 -25.49
N LEU A 23 -29.98 -4.81 -24.75
CA LEU A 23 -29.68 -5.10 -23.33
C LEU A 23 -28.30 -5.74 -23.15
N LEU A 24 -27.93 -6.70 -24.02
CA LEU A 24 -26.62 -7.35 -23.95
C LEU A 24 -25.49 -6.35 -24.20
N ILE A 25 -25.63 -5.48 -25.21
CA ILE A 25 -24.65 -4.42 -25.51
C ILE A 25 -24.54 -3.45 -24.33
N GLY A 26 -25.67 -3.02 -23.75
CA GLY A 26 -25.68 -2.12 -22.59
C GLY A 26 -24.92 -2.72 -21.39
N ASN A 27 -25.22 -3.98 -21.05
CA ASN A 27 -24.55 -4.69 -19.96
C ASN A 27 -23.05 -4.88 -20.23
N MET A 28 -22.66 -5.23 -21.46
CA MET A 28 -21.23 -5.34 -21.82
C MET A 28 -20.51 -4.00 -21.73
N GLN A 29 -21.16 -2.91 -22.15
CA GLN A 29 -20.59 -1.58 -22.07
C GLN A 29 -20.41 -1.12 -20.62
N GLU A 30 -21.38 -1.36 -19.74
CA GLU A 30 -21.28 -1.06 -18.31
C GLU A 30 -20.13 -1.86 -17.64
N TYR A 31 -20.03 -3.15 -17.95
CA TYR A 31 -18.93 -3.99 -17.47
C TYR A 31 -17.56 -3.48 -17.92
N LEU A 32 -17.40 -3.16 -19.20
CA LEU A 32 -16.14 -2.63 -19.74
C LEU A 32 -15.80 -1.26 -19.13
N GLN A 33 -16.78 -0.36 -19.01
CA GLN A 33 -16.58 0.96 -18.42
C GLN A 33 -16.04 0.88 -16.99
N SER A 34 -16.57 -0.02 -16.16
CA SER A 34 -16.08 -0.20 -14.77
C SER A 34 -14.59 -0.55 -14.70
N THR A 35 -14.09 -1.31 -15.67
CA THR A 35 -12.67 -1.69 -15.77
C THR A 35 -11.84 -0.56 -16.39
N THR A 36 -12.38 0.12 -17.41
CA THR A 36 -11.71 1.24 -18.09
C THR A 36 -11.54 2.45 -17.17
N VAL A 37 -12.50 2.74 -16.29
CA VAL A 37 -12.40 3.89 -15.35
C VAL A 37 -11.14 3.80 -14.49
N ARG A 38 -10.87 2.65 -13.87
CA ARG A 38 -9.67 2.48 -13.02
C ARG A 38 -8.36 2.59 -13.80
N ILE A 39 -8.34 2.06 -15.02
CA ILE A 39 -7.16 2.15 -15.89
C ILE A 39 -6.92 3.60 -16.30
N GLU A 40 -7.99 4.34 -16.62
CA GLU A 40 -7.90 5.73 -17.03
C GLU A 40 -7.51 6.63 -15.85
N GLU A 41 -8.07 6.43 -14.65
CA GLU A 41 -7.64 7.13 -13.43
C GLU A 41 -6.13 6.98 -13.20
N MET A 42 -5.60 5.77 -13.41
CA MET A 42 -4.16 5.54 -13.30
C MET A 42 -3.35 6.19 -14.40
N ARG A 43 -3.87 6.17 -15.63
CA ARG A 43 -3.24 6.84 -16.77
C ARG A 43 -3.11 8.33 -16.51
N VAL A 44 -4.18 8.97 -16.04
CA VAL A 44 -4.22 10.39 -15.67
C VAL A 44 -3.24 10.67 -14.54
N ARG A 45 -3.31 9.90 -13.44
CA ARG A 45 -2.41 10.09 -12.30
C ARG A 45 -0.93 9.99 -12.68
N ARG A 46 -0.58 9.04 -13.55
CA ARG A 46 0.78 8.88 -14.06
C ARG A 46 1.20 10.07 -14.92
N GLN A 47 0.31 10.57 -15.77
CA GLN A 47 0.58 11.76 -16.58
C GLN A 47 0.81 13.00 -15.72
N ASP A 48 0.00 13.19 -14.69
CA ASP A 48 0.15 14.30 -13.73
C ASP A 48 1.49 14.21 -12.98
N ALA A 49 1.88 13.01 -12.54
CA ALA A 49 3.16 12.77 -11.90
C ALA A 49 4.34 13.10 -12.82
N GLU A 50 4.33 12.63 -14.07
CA GLU A 50 5.37 12.94 -15.07
C GLU A 50 5.47 14.45 -15.34
N GLN A 51 4.33 15.11 -15.50
CA GLN A 51 4.30 16.56 -15.71
C GLN A 51 4.88 17.31 -14.50
N TRP A 52 4.52 16.89 -13.29
CA TRP A 52 5.06 17.47 -12.05
C TRP A 52 6.58 17.24 -11.94
N MET A 53 7.08 16.04 -12.22
CA MET A 53 8.50 15.71 -12.19
C MET A 53 9.30 16.51 -13.22
N SER A 54 8.74 16.67 -14.42
CA SER A 54 9.33 17.48 -15.50
C SER A 54 9.39 18.95 -15.12
N HIS A 55 8.29 19.50 -14.60
CA HIS A 55 8.21 20.89 -14.15
C HIS A 55 9.20 21.22 -13.03
N ARG A 56 9.47 20.25 -12.14
CA ARG A 56 10.46 20.37 -11.06
C ARG A 56 11.90 20.10 -11.49
N LEU A 57 12.14 19.79 -12.77
CA LEU A 57 13.47 19.47 -13.31
C LEU A 57 14.16 18.36 -12.52
N LEU A 58 13.40 17.35 -12.07
CA LEU A 58 14.00 16.24 -11.31
C LEU A 58 15.04 15.51 -12.18
N PRO A 59 16.17 15.08 -11.62
CA PRO A 59 17.13 14.21 -12.29
C PRO A 59 16.48 12.89 -12.77
N GLU A 60 16.98 12.34 -13.88
CA GLU A 60 16.38 11.13 -14.49
C GLU A 60 16.46 9.90 -13.58
N ASP A 61 17.52 9.79 -12.75
CA ASP A 61 17.64 8.72 -11.77
C ASP A 61 16.52 8.76 -10.73
N LEU A 62 16.14 9.97 -10.29
CA LEU A 62 15.07 10.17 -9.33
C LEU A 62 13.69 9.90 -9.97
N ARG A 63 13.50 10.33 -11.22
CA ARG A 63 12.27 10.04 -11.98
C ARG A 63 12.06 8.54 -12.15
N GLU A 64 13.12 7.83 -12.52
CA GLU A 64 13.06 6.38 -12.72
C GLU A 64 12.74 5.63 -11.41
N ARG A 65 13.29 6.09 -10.28
CA ARG A 65 12.94 5.56 -8.96
C ARG A 65 11.48 5.82 -8.59
N ILE A 66 10.96 7.01 -8.88
CA ILE A 66 9.54 7.34 -8.65
C ILE A 66 8.63 6.46 -9.53
N ARG A 67 8.93 6.32 -10.83
CA ARG A 67 8.16 5.45 -11.75
C ARG A 67 8.11 4.00 -11.26
N ARG A 68 9.24 3.46 -10.83
CA ARG A 68 9.33 2.09 -10.29
C ARG A 68 8.49 1.94 -9.03
N TYR A 69 8.56 2.92 -8.13
CA TYR A 69 7.73 2.95 -6.92
C TYR A 69 6.24 2.97 -7.24
N GLU A 70 5.80 3.85 -8.13
CA GLU A 70 4.38 3.94 -8.51
C GLU A 70 3.88 2.67 -9.19
N GLN A 71 4.68 2.09 -10.09
CA GLN A 71 4.35 0.82 -10.75
C GLN A 71 4.22 -0.31 -9.74
N TYR A 72 5.17 -0.46 -8.83
CA TYR A 72 5.16 -1.51 -7.82
C TYR A 72 3.99 -1.32 -6.84
N LYS A 73 3.77 -0.09 -6.36
CA LYS A 73 2.62 0.24 -5.50
C LYS A 73 1.30 -0.11 -6.18
N TRP A 74 1.15 0.17 -7.48
CA TRP A 74 -0.06 -0.20 -8.23
C TRP A 74 -0.23 -1.71 -8.34
N GLN A 75 0.83 -2.46 -8.59
CA GLN A 75 0.77 -3.93 -8.67
C GLN A 75 0.34 -4.56 -7.34
N GLU A 76 0.88 -4.06 -6.22
CA GLU A 76 0.58 -4.61 -4.88
C GLU A 76 -0.81 -4.19 -4.39
N THR A 77 -1.16 -2.91 -4.52
CA THR A 77 -2.40 -2.36 -3.92
C THR A 77 -3.60 -2.35 -4.88
N ARG A 78 -3.36 -2.52 -6.19
CA ARG A 78 -4.37 -2.31 -7.25
C ARG A 78 -5.11 -0.97 -7.15
N GLY A 79 -4.43 0.05 -6.61
CA GLY A 79 -4.99 1.38 -6.42
C GLY A 79 -5.80 1.59 -5.16
N VAL A 80 -5.92 0.56 -4.31
CA VAL A 80 -6.63 0.68 -3.05
C VAL A 80 -5.74 1.41 -2.05
N ASP A 81 -6.17 2.58 -1.61
CA ASP A 81 -5.54 3.29 -0.51
C ASP A 81 -6.11 2.78 0.81
N GLU A 82 -5.38 1.86 1.47
CA GLU A 82 -5.80 1.19 2.69
C GLU A 82 -6.24 2.17 3.80
N GLU A 83 -5.54 3.30 3.96
CA GLU A 83 -5.88 4.29 4.99
C GLU A 83 -7.23 4.94 4.70
N THR A 84 -7.56 5.18 3.43
CA THR A 84 -8.89 5.72 3.05
C THR A 84 -10.01 4.72 3.34
N VAL A 85 -9.80 3.44 2.98
CA VAL A 85 -10.78 2.37 3.24
C VAL A 85 -11.03 2.23 4.74
N ILE A 86 -9.98 2.22 5.55
CA ILE A 86 -10.09 2.08 7.02
C ILE A 86 -10.72 3.34 7.65
N ARG A 87 -10.43 4.54 7.12
CA ARG A 87 -10.97 5.80 7.64
C ARG A 87 -12.49 5.90 7.46
N ASP A 88 -13.02 5.38 6.36
CA ASP A 88 -14.45 5.44 6.05
C ASP A 88 -15.31 4.48 6.90
N LEU A 89 -14.65 3.59 7.67
CA LEU A 89 -15.32 2.68 8.60
C LEU A 89 -15.65 3.36 9.96
N PRO A 90 -16.71 2.87 10.64
CA PRO A 90 -16.97 3.13 12.05
C PRO A 90 -15.73 2.91 12.95
N LYS A 91 -15.66 3.67 14.06
CA LYS A 91 -14.47 3.73 14.93
C LYS A 91 -14.11 2.38 15.56
N ASP A 92 -15.12 1.61 15.93
CA ASP A 92 -14.99 0.25 16.46
C ASP A 92 -14.32 -0.68 15.43
N LEU A 93 -14.86 -0.75 14.20
CA LEU A 93 -14.28 -1.57 13.13
C LEU A 93 -12.85 -1.16 12.77
N ARG A 94 -12.59 0.15 12.69
CA ARG A 94 -11.23 0.65 12.46
C ARG A 94 -10.25 0.19 13.54
N ARG A 95 -10.65 0.26 14.81
CA ARG A 95 -9.80 -0.19 15.92
C ARG A 95 -9.54 -1.70 15.84
N ASP A 96 -10.57 -2.49 15.59
CA ASP A 96 -10.44 -3.95 15.50
C ASP A 96 -9.52 -4.37 14.35
N ILE A 97 -9.66 -3.73 13.17
CA ILE A 97 -8.78 -3.98 12.02
C ILE A 97 -7.33 -3.59 12.35
N LYS A 98 -7.09 -2.39 12.87
CA LYS A 98 -5.73 -1.93 13.23
C LYS A 98 -5.08 -2.85 14.26
N ARG A 99 -5.83 -3.24 15.30
CA ARG A 99 -5.36 -4.19 16.31
C ARG A 99 -5.05 -5.55 15.69
N HIS A 100 -5.91 -6.07 14.82
CA HIS A 100 -5.67 -7.34 14.14
C HIS A 100 -4.38 -7.33 13.29
N LEU A 101 -4.15 -6.25 12.54
CA LEU A 101 -2.98 -6.12 11.67
C LEU A 101 -1.67 -5.86 12.44
N CYS A 102 -1.73 -5.08 13.53
CA CYS A 102 -0.54 -4.61 14.25
C CYS A 102 -0.12 -5.53 15.41
N LEU A 103 -1.07 -6.14 16.13
CA LEU A 103 -0.79 -6.82 17.40
C LEU A 103 0.28 -7.91 17.26
N ALA A 104 0.22 -8.72 16.20
CA ALA A 104 1.19 -9.78 15.96
C ALA A 104 2.63 -9.27 15.77
N LEU A 105 2.79 -8.03 15.32
CA LEU A 105 4.09 -7.38 15.11
C LEU A 105 4.65 -6.84 16.42
N LEU A 106 3.82 -6.13 17.19
CA LEU A 106 4.23 -5.60 18.48
C LEU A 106 4.62 -6.71 19.45
N MET A 107 3.88 -7.82 19.46
CA MET A 107 4.17 -8.96 20.33
C MET A 107 5.48 -9.69 19.97
N ARG A 108 6.16 -9.34 18.85
CA ARG A 108 7.52 -9.81 18.56
C ARG A 108 8.58 -9.11 19.39
N VAL A 109 8.28 -7.93 19.93
CA VAL A 109 9.20 -7.14 20.72
C VAL A 109 8.99 -7.50 22.20
N PRO A 110 9.94 -8.18 22.87
CA PRO A 110 9.72 -8.69 24.23
C PRO A 110 9.37 -7.60 25.26
N MET A 111 9.77 -6.36 25.01
CA MET A 111 9.49 -5.23 25.88
C MET A 111 8.02 -4.82 25.86
N PHE A 112 7.30 -5.06 24.76
CA PHE A 112 5.89 -4.71 24.63
C PHE A 112 4.96 -5.70 25.33
N GLU A 113 5.39 -6.95 25.57
CA GLU A 113 4.58 -7.96 26.26
C GLU A 113 4.18 -7.54 27.69
N LYS A 114 4.97 -6.67 28.32
CA LYS A 114 4.74 -6.21 29.71
C LYS A 114 3.98 -4.89 29.78
N MET A 115 3.61 -4.29 28.65
CA MET A 115 2.93 -3.01 28.60
C MET A 115 1.43 -3.16 28.82
N ASP A 116 0.78 -2.10 29.34
CA ASP A 116 -0.67 -2.07 29.50
C ASP A 116 -1.38 -2.14 28.14
N GLU A 117 -2.54 -2.79 28.12
CA GLU A 117 -3.31 -3.04 26.88
C GLU A 117 -3.68 -1.73 26.17
N LYS A 118 -3.94 -0.66 26.94
CA LYS A 118 -4.22 0.67 26.39
C LYS A 118 -3.03 1.26 25.64
N LEU A 119 -1.80 0.99 26.08
CA LEU A 119 -0.61 1.47 25.41
C LEU A 119 -0.37 0.69 24.11
N ILE A 120 -0.60 -0.62 24.13
CA ILE A 120 -0.57 -1.46 22.93
C ILE A 120 -1.62 -0.99 21.91
N ASP A 121 -2.85 -0.70 22.35
CA ASP A 121 -3.89 -0.13 21.49
C ASP A 121 -3.45 1.20 20.86
N ALA A 122 -2.86 2.10 21.65
CA ALA A 122 -2.36 3.37 21.15
C ALA A 122 -1.20 3.21 20.15
N MET A 123 -0.36 2.19 20.31
CA MET A 123 0.68 1.83 19.34
C MET A 123 0.08 1.27 18.05
N CYS A 124 -0.91 0.36 18.16
CA CYS A 124 -1.66 -0.17 17.01
C CYS A 124 -2.29 0.95 16.18
N ASP A 125 -2.83 1.99 16.83
CA ASP A 125 -3.43 3.13 16.14
C ASP A 125 -2.42 3.97 15.35
N ARG A 126 -1.15 4.00 15.79
CA ARG A 126 -0.06 4.80 15.21
C ARG A 126 0.79 4.06 14.18
N LEU A 127 0.73 2.73 14.13
CA LEU A 127 1.44 1.96 13.12
C LEU A 127 0.89 2.30 11.73
N LYS A 128 1.76 2.53 10.76
CA LYS A 128 1.41 2.83 9.37
C LYS A 128 2.13 1.88 8.43
N PRO A 129 1.44 1.22 7.49
CA PRO A 129 2.10 0.44 6.46
C PRO A 129 2.87 1.38 5.52
N VAL A 130 4.10 1.00 5.20
CA VAL A 130 4.94 1.70 4.22
C VAL A 130 5.50 0.68 3.25
N LEU A 131 5.60 1.08 1.98
CA LEU A 131 6.12 0.26 0.90
C LEU A 131 7.45 0.84 0.41
N TYR A 132 8.41 -0.04 0.21
CA TYR A 132 9.72 0.26 -0.32
C TYR A 132 10.00 -0.62 -1.54
N THR A 133 10.65 -0.07 -2.56
CA THR A 133 11.08 -0.85 -3.73
C THR A 133 12.49 -1.38 -3.54
N ASP A 134 12.85 -2.39 -4.32
CA ASP A 134 14.23 -2.88 -4.41
C ASP A 134 15.24 -1.75 -4.63
N ASN A 135 16.42 -1.89 -4.03
CA ASN A 135 17.52 -0.92 -4.05
C ASN A 135 17.16 0.46 -3.48
N SER A 136 16.13 0.55 -2.64
CA SER A 136 15.89 1.73 -1.82
C SER A 136 16.66 1.65 -0.51
N TYR A 137 17.13 2.81 -0.04
CA TYR A 137 17.73 2.96 1.29
C TYR A 137 16.67 3.53 2.22
N ILE A 138 16.36 2.80 3.29
CA ILE A 138 15.35 3.20 4.27
C ILE A 138 15.96 4.13 5.32
N VAL A 139 17.06 3.71 5.94
CA VAL A 139 17.85 4.50 6.89
C VAL A 139 19.31 4.46 6.44
N ARG A 140 20.03 5.57 6.58
CA ARG A 140 21.48 5.63 6.31
C ARG A 140 22.26 5.75 7.61
N GLU A 141 23.46 5.16 7.63
CA GLU A 141 24.37 5.30 8.76
C GLU A 141 24.68 6.79 9.00
N GLY A 142 24.50 7.24 10.24
CA GLY A 142 24.67 8.64 10.64
C GLY A 142 23.38 9.46 10.65
N ASP A 143 22.30 8.99 10.02
CA ASP A 143 20.99 9.63 10.13
C ASP A 143 20.36 9.34 11.50
N PRO A 144 19.59 10.27 12.08
CA PRO A 144 18.86 10.01 13.32
C PRO A 144 17.81 8.92 13.11
N VAL A 145 17.77 7.94 14.01
CA VAL A 145 16.70 6.94 14.06
C VAL A 145 15.46 7.62 14.63
N ASN A 146 14.39 7.71 13.85
CA ASN A 146 13.16 8.41 14.23
C ASN A 146 11.96 7.47 14.37
N GLU A 147 12.03 6.30 13.75
CA GLU A 147 10.93 5.36 13.65
C GLU A 147 11.46 3.92 13.82
N MET A 148 10.66 3.08 14.47
CA MET A 148 10.88 1.64 14.53
C MET A 148 10.14 0.99 13.36
N LEU A 149 10.79 0.03 12.69
CA LEU A 149 10.24 -0.62 11.50
C LEU A 149 10.00 -2.10 11.76
N PHE A 150 8.87 -2.60 11.28
CA PHE A 150 8.52 -4.02 11.32
C PHE A 150 8.48 -4.55 9.89
N ILE A 151 9.26 -5.61 9.60
CA ILE A 151 9.28 -6.21 8.27
C ILE A 151 8.07 -7.12 8.12
N MET A 152 7.05 -6.63 7.41
CA MET A 152 5.84 -7.43 7.12
C MET A 152 6.09 -8.49 6.06
N ARG A 153 6.79 -8.09 4.98
CA ARG A 153 7.05 -8.87 3.77
C ARG A 153 8.32 -8.36 3.11
N GLY A 154 9.04 -9.25 2.46
CA GLY A 154 10.32 -8.95 1.81
C GLY A 154 11.50 -9.11 2.76
N ASN A 155 12.68 -8.73 2.28
CA ASN A 155 13.94 -8.87 2.98
C ASN A 155 14.67 -7.54 2.98
N LEU A 156 15.33 -7.21 4.10
CA LEU A 156 16.18 -6.04 4.23
C LEU A 156 17.61 -6.47 4.52
N LEU A 157 18.57 -5.70 4.02
CA LEU A 157 19.98 -5.83 4.38
C LEU A 157 20.37 -4.60 5.20
N THR A 158 20.76 -4.83 6.44
CA THR A 158 21.37 -3.79 7.28
C THR A 158 22.88 -3.89 7.16
N MET A 159 23.56 -2.75 7.12
CA MET A 159 25.02 -2.67 6.99
C MET A 159 25.52 -1.48 7.82
N THR A 160 26.59 -1.67 8.58
CA THR A 160 27.24 -0.59 9.33
C THR A 160 28.75 -0.71 9.28
N THR A 161 29.41 0.44 9.22
CA THR A 161 30.86 0.59 9.31
C THR A 161 31.31 1.05 10.70
N ASN A 162 30.39 1.11 11.67
CA ASN A 162 30.60 1.67 13.01
C ASN A 162 31.24 3.06 12.96
N GLY A 163 30.65 3.95 12.14
CA GLY A 163 31.13 5.31 11.95
C GLY A 163 32.45 5.38 11.16
N GLY A 164 32.68 4.46 10.23
CA GLY A 164 33.88 4.45 9.37
C GLY A 164 35.12 3.84 10.02
N ARG A 165 34.97 3.02 11.07
CA ARG A 165 36.10 2.34 11.72
C ARG A 165 36.75 1.37 10.73
N THR A 166 38.01 1.63 10.39
CA THR A 166 38.77 0.81 9.43
C THR A 166 38.80 -0.66 9.87
N GLY A 167 38.35 -1.55 8.97
CA GLY A 167 38.31 -3.00 9.22
C GLY A 167 37.06 -3.49 9.96
N PHE A 168 36.10 -2.61 10.29
CA PHE A 168 34.81 -3.00 10.83
C PHE A 168 33.73 -2.89 9.75
N PHE A 169 33.09 -4.02 9.45
CA PHE A 169 31.93 -4.11 8.58
C PHE A 169 31.02 -5.20 9.12
N ASN A 170 29.80 -4.81 9.49
CA ASN A 170 28.78 -5.75 9.92
C ASN A 170 27.59 -5.64 8.98
N SER A 171 27.04 -6.79 8.58
CA SER A 171 25.83 -6.86 7.78
C SER A 171 24.91 -7.96 8.28
N VAL A 172 23.62 -7.64 8.43
CA VAL A 172 22.60 -8.58 8.88
C VAL A 172 21.41 -8.55 7.91
N PHE A 173 20.94 -9.73 7.54
CA PHE A 173 19.70 -9.89 6.77
C PHE A 173 18.52 -9.95 7.73
N LEU A 174 17.50 -9.13 7.45
CA LEU A 174 16.22 -9.13 8.15
C LEU A 174 15.15 -9.68 7.20
N GLU A 175 14.33 -10.59 7.71
CA GLU A 175 13.24 -11.24 6.97
C GLU A 175 11.87 -10.84 7.54
N ALA A 176 10.81 -11.37 6.94
CA ALA A 176 9.45 -11.14 7.43
C ALA A 176 9.28 -11.60 8.88
N GLY A 177 8.83 -10.69 9.75
CA GLY A 177 8.68 -10.89 11.20
C GLY A 177 9.78 -10.25 12.03
N ASP A 178 10.90 -9.87 11.42
CA ASP A 178 11.95 -9.12 12.09
C ASP A 178 11.56 -7.64 12.23
N PHE A 179 12.32 -6.90 13.04
CA PHE A 179 12.17 -5.46 13.25
C PHE A 179 13.54 -4.79 13.38
N CYS A 180 13.57 -3.47 13.25
CA CYS A 180 14.76 -2.66 13.52
C CYS A 180 14.39 -1.27 14.09
N GLY A 181 15.38 -0.60 14.70
CA GLY A 181 15.17 0.69 15.36
C GLY A 181 14.78 0.56 16.83
N GLU A 182 15.02 -0.60 17.45
CA GLU A 182 14.75 -0.84 18.87
C GLU A 182 15.59 0.04 19.81
N GLU A 183 16.65 0.69 19.32
CA GLU A 183 17.42 1.68 20.09
C GLU A 183 16.54 2.86 20.54
N LEU A 184 15.46 3.15 19.80
CA LEU A 184 14.48 4.14 20.21
C LEU A 184 13.81 3.78 21.54
N LEU A 185 13.57 2.49 21.78
CA LEU A 185 12.94 2.03 23.01
C LEU A 185 13.88 2.18 24.20
N THR A 186 15.17 1.93 24.00
CA THR A 186 16.15 2.10 25.07
C THR A 186 16.33 3.58 25.41
N TRP A 187 16.35 4.47 24.43
CA TRP A 187 16.42 5.92 24.67
C TRP A 187 15.16 6.49 25.32
N ALA A 188 13.97 6.05 24.89
CA ALA A 188 12.71 6.52 25.45
C ALA A 188 12.51 6.08 26.91
N LEU A 189 13.15 4.98 27.31
CA LEU A 189 13.07 4.42 28.67
C LEU A 189 14.26 4.78 29.54
N ASP A 190 15.31 5.40 28.99
CA ASP A 190 16.45 5.88 29.76
C ASP A 190 16.00 7.09 30.61
N PRO A 191 16.03 7.00 31.96
CA PRO A 191 15.65 8.11 32.83
C PRO A 191 16.53 9.36 32.66
N HIS A 192 17.69 9.25 32.01
CA HIS A 192 18.63 10.35 31.77
C HIS A 192 18.50 11.00 30.38
N SER A 193 17.65 10.49 29.48
CA SER A 193 17.53 11.02 28.10
C SER A 193 16.76 12.34 27.98
N SER A 194 16.19 12.84 29.09
CA SER A 194 15.39 14.08 29.14
C SER A 194 16.14 15.29 29.72
N SER A 195 17.48 15.22 29.82
CA SER A 195 18.35 16.34 30.25
C SER A 195 19.04 17.05 29.09
#